data_AF-A0A673X1D8-F1
#
_entry.id   AF-A0A673X1D8-F1
#
_cell.length_a   1.000
_cell.length_b   1.000
_cell.length_c   1.000
_cell.angle_alpha   90.00
_cell.angle_beta   90.00
_cell.angle_gamma   90.00
#
_symmetry.space_group_name_H-M   'P 1'
#
loop_
_entity.id
_entity.type
_entity.pdbx_description
1 polymer ?
#
loop_
_entity_poly.entity_id
_entity_poly.type
_entity_poly.pdbx_seq_one_letter_code
_entity_poly.pdbx_strand_id
1 'polypeptide(L)'
;MAVSVFPCVRLRSIGDANGEIQRHSEQQPLRLEVKSTPDTALLNLSNSDETSVFKCSLSRETECSRVGKQSFIITLGCNSVLLQFSTPAEFTSFYNILKSCRGHNAEHSVFSDRTEESSAVQYFQFYGYLSQQQNMMQDYVRTGTYQRAILQNHVDFKDKVVLDVGCGSGILSFFAAQAGARKVYAVEASTMAQHAEVLVNSNGMGDRVVVIAGKVEEISLPEQVDIIISEPMGYMLFNERMLESYLHAKKFLKPNGNMFPTLGDVHLAPFTDEQLYMEQFTKANFWYQPSFHGVDLSSLREAAVDEYFRQPIVDTFDIRILMSKSVKYTVNFLDAKEGDLHRMEIPFKFHMMTSGLVHGLAFWFDVAFIGSAVTVWLSTSPTEPLTHWYQVRCLLQSPLFTKAGDTLSGTATLIANKRQSYDISMVAQVDQTGSKSSNLLDLKNPFFSPLYMIDCP
;
A
#
# COMPACT_ATOMS: atom_id res chain seq x y z
N MET A 1 -19.03 26.28 22.05
CA MET A 1 -19.17 26.62 20.62
C MET A 1 -18.14 27.70 20.32
N ALA A 2 -17.09 27.38 19.57
CA ALA A 2 -16.06 28.34 19.21
C ALA A 2 -16.51 29.12 17.97
N VAL A 3 -16.29 30.43 17.98
CA VAL A 3 -16.61 31.33 16.85
C VAL A 3 -15.31 31.89 16.32
N SER A 4 -15.03 31.66 15.04
CA SER A 4 -13.86 32.21 14.34
C SER A 4 -14.32 33.12 13.21
N VAL A 5 -13.59 34.22 13.02
CA VAL A 5 -13.95 35.24 12.03
C VAL A 5 -12.79 35.42 11.07
N PHE A 6 -13.08 35.37 9.78
CA PHE A 6 -12.13 35.59 8.71
C PHE A 6 -12.56 36.84 7.92
N PRO A 7 -11.77 37.93 7.96
CA PRO A 7 -12.05 39.09 7.14
C PRO A 7 -11.71 38.80 5.67
N CYS A 8 -12.29 39.57 4.76
CA CYS A 8 -11.87 39.60 3.35
C CYS A 8 -11.97 38.30 2.56
N VAL A 9 -12.90 37.40 2.91
CA VAL A 9 -13.18 36.19 2.14
C VAL A 9 -13.99 36.56 0.90
N ARG A 10 -13.60 36.04 -0.26
CA ARG A 10 -14.33 36.21 -1.52
C ARG A 10 -15.14 34.95 -1.82
N LEU A 11 -16.39 35.15 -2.20
CA LEU A 11 -17.31 34.08 -2.60
C LEU A 11 -17.43 34.04 -4.11
N ARG A 12 -17.30 32.85 -4.72
CA ARG A 12 -17.63 32.61 -6.12
C ARG A 12 -18.57 31.42 -6.23
N SER A 13 -19.59 31.49 -7.06
CA SER A 13 -20.52 30.38 -7.31
C SER A 13 -20.25 29.75 -8.67
N ILE A 14 -20.50 28.45 -8.76
CA ILE A 14 -20.42 27.63 -9.96
C ILE A 14 -21.75 26.88 -10.03
N GLY A 15 -22.56 27.19 -11.05
CA GLY A 15 -23.85 26.56 -11.27
C GLY A 15 -23.80 25.57 -12.42
N ASP A 16 -24.48 24.43 -12.29
CA ASP A 16 -24.45 23.34 -13.27
C ASP A 16 -25.24 23.61 -14.56
N ALA A 17 -25.98 24.71 -14.66
CA ALA A 17 -26.83 24.95 -15.82
C ALA A 17 -26.05 25.08 -17.14
N ASN A 18 -24.78 25.56 -17.10
CA ASN A 18 -23.89 25.69 -18.27
C ASN A 18 -22.40 25.45 -17.96
N GLY A 19 -22.01 25.07 -16.73
CA GLY A 19 -20.60 24.93 -16.33
C GLY A 19 -19.80 26.25 -16.28
N GLU A 20 -20.46 27.40 -16.49
CA GLU A 20 -19.83 28.71 -16.42
C GLU A 20 -19.73 29.20 -14.97
N ILE A 21 -18.53 29.66 -14.58
CA ILE A 21 -18.31 30.30 -13.28
C ILE A 21 -19.02 31.65 -13.28
N GLN A 22 -20.19 31.71 -12.64
CA GLN A 22 -20.89 32.96 -12.44
C GLN A 22 -20.16 33.81 -11.40
N ARG A 23 -19.59 34.92 -11.85
CA ARG A 23 -19.00 35.92 -10.95
C ARG A 23 -20.16 36.69 -10.32
N HIS A 24 -20.39 36.52 -9.02
CA HIS A 24 -21.23 37.49 -8.30
C HIS A 24 -20.65 38.89 -8.52
N SER A 25 -21.50 39.83 -8.91
CA SER A 25 -21.18 41.19 -9.37
C SER A 25 -20.53 42.08 -8.31
N GLU A 26 -20.33 41.58 -7.09
CA GLU A 26 -19.64 42.27 -6.02
C GLU A 26 -18.41 41.46 -5.61
N GLN A 27 -17.24 41.86 -6.12
CA GLN A 27 -15.93 41.42 -5.61
C GLN A 27 -15.62 42.01 -4.21
N GLN A 28 -16.66 42.26 -3.41
CA GLN A 28 -16.48 42.89 -2.12
C GLN A 28 -15.94 41.84 -1.13
N PRO A 29 -14.93 42.20 -0.33
CA PRO A 29 -14.46 41.35 0.76
C PRO A 29 -15.60 41.08 1.73
N LEU A 30 -15.98 39.82 1.91
CA LEU A 30 -17.01 39.39 2.85
C LEU A 30 -16.37 39.01 4.19
N ARG A 31 -17.15 39.14 5.27
CA ARG A 31 -16.79 38.66 6.60
C ARG A 31 -17.35 37.26 6.77
N LEU A 32 -16.48 36.26 6.90
CA LEU A 32 -16.88 34.88 7.16
C LEU A 32 -16.84 34.61 8.67
N GLU A 33 -17.98 34.25 9.24
CA GLU A 33 -18.08 33.67 10.58
C GLU A 33 -18.24 32.16 10.51
N VAL A 34 -17.42 31.45 11.28
CA VAL A 34 -17.46 29.99 11.42
C VAL A 34 -17.83 29.65 12.86
N LYS A 35 -19.00 29.05 13.05
CA LYS A 35 -19.43 28.51 14.35
C LYS A 35 -19.27 27.00 14.33
N SER A 36 -18.34 26.51 15.15
CA SER A 36 -17.98 25.09 15.19
C SER A 36 -18.60 24.35 16.37
N THR A 37 -19.07 23.13 16.11
CA THR A 37 -19.36 22.06 17.07
C THR A 37 -18.50 20.84 16.71
N PRO A 38 -18.41 19.80 17.56
CA PRO A 38 -17.59 18.62 17.28
C PRO A 38 -17.90 17.93 15.93
N ASP A 39 -19.15 18.00 15.47
CA ASP A 39 -19.61 17.26 14.28
C ASP A 39 -20.03 18.15 13.10
N THR A 40 -20.15 19.47 13.31
CA THR A 40 -20.61 20.40 12.27
C THR A 40 -19.94 21.75 12.35
N ALA A 41 -19.73 22.39 11.19
CA ALA A 41 -19.30 23.78 11.10
C ALA A 41 -20.35 24.61 10.36
N LEU A 42 -20.93 25.60 11.02
CA LEU A 42 -21.85 26.55 10.42
C LEU A 42 -21.06 27.73 9.86
N LEU A 43 -21.11 27.91 8.55
CA LEU A 43 -20.51 29.02 7.82
C LEU A 43 -21.56 30.09 7.57
N ASN A 44 -21.23 31.34 7.88
CA ASN A 44 -22.04 32.51 7.56
C ASN A 44 -21.15 33.60 6.97
N LEU A 45 -21.32 33.92 5.70
CA LEU A 45 -20.69 35.08 5.07
C LEU A 45 -21.64 36.26 5.09
N SER A 46 -21.17 37.42 5.57
CA SER A 46 -21.91 38.67 5.57
C SER A 46 -21.16 39.80 4.85
N ASN A 47 -21.91 40.76 4.31
CA ASN A 47 -21.36 42.00 3.73
C ASN A 47 -21.07 43.05 4.81
N SER A 48 -20.67 44.26 4.40
CA SER A 48 -20.36 45.38 5.32
C SER A 48 -21.53 45.80 6.20
N ASP A 49 -22.76 45.56 5.75
CA ASP A 49 -24.00 45.93 6.45
C ASP A 49 -24.51 44.79 7.37
N GLU A 50 -23.65 43.81 7.64
CA GLU A 50 -23.95 42.58 8.41
C GLU A 50 -25.08 41.71 7.82
N THR A 51 -25.48 41.95 6.57
CA THR A 51 -26.47 41.10 5.90
C THR A 51 -25.82 39.81 5.42
N SER A 52 -26.45 38.66 5.71
CA SER A 52 -25.95 37.33 5.32
C SER A 52 -26.12 37.10 3.83
N VAL A 53 -25.01 36.88 3.13
CA VAL A 53 -24.95 36.62 1.69
C VAL A 53 -24.94 35.13 1.39
N PHE A 54 -24.33 34.33 2.27
CA PHE A 54 -24.27 32.88 2.14
C PHE A 54 -24.21 32.21 3.49
N LYS A 55 -24.98 31.15 3.66
CA LYS A 55 -24.98 30.35 4.88
C LYS A 55 -25.08 28.87 4.53
N CYS A 56 -24.20 28.06 5.10
CA CYS A 56 -24.29 26.61 4.97
C CYS A 56 -23.81 25.91 6.24
N SER A 57 -24.23 24.65 6.39
CA SER A 57 -23.71 23.74 7.41
C SER A 57 -22.82 22.72 6.73
N LEU A 58 -21.59 22.59 7.23
CA LEU A 58 -20.66 21.56 6.81
C LEU A 58 -20.69 20.43 7.83
N SER A 59 -20.85 19.21 7.33
CA SER A 59 -20.86 17.95 8.08
C SER A 59 -19.83 16.98 7.47
N ARG A 60 -19.76 15.75 7.97
CA ARG A 60 -18.88 14.72 7.39
C ARG A 60 -19.29 14.38 5.95
N GLU A 61 -20.59 14.40 5.69
CA GLU A 61 -21.25 14.06 4.43
C GLU A 61 -21.19 15.20 3.40
N THR A 62 -20.77 16.41 3.79
CA THR A 62 -20.71 17.55 2.86
C THR A 62 -19.50 17.44 1.94
N GLU A 63 -19.76 17.37 0.64
CA GLU A 63 -18.74 17.40 -0.40
C GLU A 63 -18.02 18.74 -0.42
N CYS A 64 -16.74 18.75 -0.03
CA CYS A 64 -15.92 19.94 -0.06
C CYS A 64 -14.44 19.56 -0.16
N SER A 65 -13.63 20.46 -0.73
CA SER A 65 -12.22 20.21 -0.93
C SER A 65 -11.39 21.49 -0.94
N ARG A 66 -10.10 21.33 -0.64
CA ARG A 66 -9.11 22.40 -0.79
C ARG A 66 -8.80 22.61 -2.27
N VAL A 67 -8.79 23.87 -2.70
CA VAL A 67 -8.40 24.27 -4.05
C VAL A 67 -7.20 25.23 -3.96
N GLY A 68 -6.02 24.75 -4.36
CA GLY A 68 -4.78 25.54 -4.27
C GLY A 68 -4.35 25.86 -2.82
N LYS A 69 -3.67 27.00 -2.62
CA LYS A 69 -3.12 27.40 -1.31
C LYS A 69 -4.03 28.29 -0.46
N GLN A 70 -5.11 28.82 -1.04
CA GLN A 70 -5.93 29.88 -0.43
C GLN A 70 -7.42 29.74 -0.74
N SER A 71 -7.88 28.59 -1.26
CA SER A 71 -9.27 28.43 -1.64
C SER A 71 -9.86 27.10 -1.21
N PHE A 72 -11.18 27.10 -1.03
CA PHE A 72 -11.95 25.97 -0.54
C PHE A 72 -13.25 25.89 -1.33
N ILE A 73 -13.55 24.74 -1.91
CA ILE A 73 -14.79 24.51 -2.65
C ILE A 73 -15.75 23.69 -1.79
N ILE A 74 -17.03 24.06 -1.82
CA ILE A 74 -18.12 23.38 -1.13
C ILE A 74 -19.21 23.11 -2.17
N THR A 75 -19.65 21.86 -2.27
CA THR A 75 -20.74 21.45 -3.15
C THR A 75 -22.00 21.18 -2.32
N LEU A 76 -23.09 21.84 -2.68
CA LEU A 76 -24.40 21.75 -2.01
C LEU A 76 -25.46 21.42 -3.07
N GLY A 77 -25.76 20.13 -3.26
CA GLY A 77 -26.59 19.67 -4.36
C GLY A 77 -25.92 19.95 -5.71
N CYS A 78 -26.63 20.60 -6.65
CA CYS A 78 -26.12 20.91 -7.99
C CYS A 78 -25.39 22.28 -8.08
N ASN A 79 -24.93 22.81 -6.95
CA ASN A 79 -24.24 24.10 -6.89
C ASN A 79 -22.94 23.97 -6.11
N SER A 80 -21.84 24.45 -6.68
CA SER A 80 -20.56 24.55 -5.97
C SER A 80 -20.22 26.00 -5.68
N VAL A 81 -19.61 26.23 -4.53
CA VAL A 81 -19.24 27.55 -4.04
C VAL A 81 -17.77 27.51 -3.65
N LEU A 82 -16.99 28.42 -4.22
CA LEU A 82 -15.57 28.59 -3.95
C LEU A 82 -15.35 29.79 -3.01
N LEU A 83 -14.81 29.51 -1.84
CA LEU A 83 -14.31 30.48 -0.88
C LEU A 83 -12.84 30.75 -1.18
N GLN A 84 -12.46 32.01 -1.33
CA GLN A 84 -11.07 32.44 -1.51
C GLN A 84 -10.66 33.36 -0.35
N PHE A 85 -9.61 32.99 0.37
CA PHE A 85 -9.09 33.71 1.52
C PHE A 85 -8.02 34.72 1.12
N SER A 86 -7.94 35.84 1.83
CA SER A 86 -6.95 36.90 1.62
C SER A 86 -5.52 36.41 1.79
N THR A 87 -5.27 35.56 2.79
CA THR A 87 -3.92 35.04 3.08
C THR A 87 -3.90 33.51 3.21
N PRO A 88 -2.75 32.83 2.93
CA PRO A 88 -2.62 31.39 3.17
C PRO A 88 -2.73 31.01 4.66
N ALA A 89 -2.35 31.93 5.56
CA ALA A 89 -2.46 31.72 7.00
C ALA A 89 -3.92 31.65 7.46
N GLU A 90 -4.78 32.55 6.98
CA GLU A 90 -6.22 32.52 7.24
C GLU A 90 -6.88 31.27 6.68
N PHE A 91 -6.53 30.89 5.44
CA PHE A 91 -6.99 29.63 4.86
C PHE A 91 -6.59 28.43 5.72
N THR A 92 -5.35 28.39 6.21
CA THR A 92 -4.85 27.29 7.04
C THR A 92 -5.62 27.22 8.37
N SER A 93 -5.86 28.36 9.01
CA SER A 93 -6.66 28.45 10.25
C SER A 93 -8.09 27.98 10.02
N PHE A 94 -8.75 28.43 8.94
CA PHE A 94 -10.07 27.97 8.53
C PHE A 94 -10.10 26.46 8.28
N TYR A 95 -9.14 25.95 7.51
CA TYR A 95 -9.05 24.54 7.16
C TYR A 95 -8.85 23.66 8.40
N ASN A 96 -8.08 24.13 9.39
CA ASN A 96 -7.89 23.43 10.65
C ASN A 96 -9.18 23.35 11.49
N ILE A 97 -10.00 24.41 11.47
CA ILE A 97 -11.32 24.39 12.12
C ILE A 97 -12.25 23.40 11.42
N LEU A 98 -12.25 23.35 10.09
CA LEU A 98 -13.06 22.37 9.37
C LEU A 98 -12.57 20.94 9.61
N LYS A 99 -11.25 20.75 9.68
CA LYS A 99 -10.64 19.48 10.07
C LYS A 99 -11.18 19.02 11.44
N SER A 100 -11.12 19.86 12.46
CA SER A 100 -11.60 19.45 13.79
C SER A 100 -13.10 19.14 13.83
N CYS A 101 -13.93 19.85 13.06
CA CYS A 101 -15.39 19.65 13.01
C CYS A 101 -15.84 18.46 12.15
N ARG A 102 -15.03 18.06 11.16
CA ARG A 102 -15.30 16.88 10.32
C ARG A 102 -14.67 15.61 10.89
N GLY A 103 -14.36 15.59 12.19
CA GLY A 103 -13.70 14.46 12.82
C GLY A 103 -12.26 14.22 12.38
N HIS A 104 -11.58 15.21 11.81
CA HIS A 104 -10.10 15.21 11.72
C HIS A 104 -9.47 15.81 13.00
N ASN A 105 -10.10 15.61 14.16
CA ASN A 105 -9.28 15.11 15.25
C ASN A 105 -8.86 13.72 14.81
N ALA A 106 -7.80 13.63 14.01
CA ALA A 106 -7.12 12.37 13.83
C ALA A 106 -6.74 11.97 15.26
N GLU A 107 -7.48 11.03 15.85
CA GLU A 107 -6.83 10.13 16.77
C GLU A 107 -5.63 9.63 15.97
N HIS A 108 -4.45 10.11 16.36
CA HIS A 108 -3.18 9.73 15.75
C HIS A 108 -3.08 8.21 15.91
N SER A 109 -3.54 7.49 14.89
CA SER A 109 -3.41 6.06 14.82
C SER A 109 -2.01 5.75 14.32
N VAL A 110 -1.47 4.61 14.73
CA VAL A 110 -0.17 4.12 14.27
C VAL A 110 -0.09 4.14 12.73
N PHE A 111 -1.20 3.83 12.05
CA PHE A 111 -1.31 3.91 10.60
C PHE A 111 -1.15 5.33 10.06
N SER A 112 -1.84 6.31 10.65
CA SER A 112 -1.79 7.72 10.21
C SER A 112 -0.42 8.37 10.45
N ASP A 113 0.30 7.95 11.48
CA ASP A 113 1.63 8.50 11.78
C ASP A 113 2.71 7.99 10.81
N ARG A 114 2.56 6.75 10.32
CA ARG A 114 3.53 6.10 9.42
C ARG A 114 3.23 6.25 7.92
N THR A 115 2.05 6.76 7.56
CA THR A 115 1.55 6.78 6.17
C THR A 115 1.13 8.17 5.74
N GLU A 116 1.61 8.60 4.56
CA GLU A 116 1.11 9.82 3.92
C GLU A 116 -0.36 9.68 3.50
N GLU A 117 -1.17 10.70 3.80
CA GLU A 117 -2.61 10.72 3.53
C GLU A 117 -2.94 10.45 2.06
N SER A 118 -2.19 11.03 1.11
CA SER A 118 -2.36 10.80 -0.32
C SER A 118 -2.11 9.35 -0.71
N SER A 119 -1.08 8.71 -0.14
CA SER A 119 -0.78 7.30 -0.38
C SER A 119 -1.90 6.42 0.17
N ALA A 120 -2.35 6.68 1.40
CA ALA A 120 -3.42 5.91 2.04
C ALA A 120 -4.73 5.97 1.24
N VAL A 121 -5.12 7.17 0.78
CA VAL A 121 -6.35 7.34 -0.01
C VAL A 121 -6.27 6.56 -1.33
N GLN A 122 -5.16 6.68 -2.07
CA GLN A 122 -4.98 5.94 -3.32
C GLN A 122 -4.98 4.42 -3.09
N TYR A 123 -4.34 3.98 -2.01
CA TYR A 123 -4.29 2.57 -1.61
C TYR A 123 -5.69 1.99 -1.36
N PHE A 124 -6.48 2.62 -0.48
CA PHE A 124 -7.82 2.10 -0.18
C PHE A 124 -8.80 2.27 -1.34
N GLN A 125 -8.63 3.28 -2.19
CA GLN A 125 -9.41 3.40 -3.43
C GLN A 125 -9.11 2.25 -4.39
N PHE A 126 -7.83 1.87 -4.55
CA PHE A 126 -7.44 0.73 -5.38
C PHE A 126 -8.11 -0.57 -4.92
N TYR A 127 -8.07 -0.86 -3.61
CA TYR A 127 -8.70 -2.06 -3.05
C TYR A 127 -10.23 -2.01 -2.97
N GLY A 128 -10.84 -0.83 -3.13
CA GLY A 128 -12.28 -0.64 -3.24
C GLY A 128 -12.88 -1.10 -4.57
N TYR A 129 -12.07 -1.39 -5.59
CA TYR A 129 -12.55 -1.88 -6.89
C TYR A 129 -12.75 -3.40 -6.87
N LEU A 130 -13.95 -3.87 -7.28
CA LEU A 130 -14.25 -5.30 -7.43
C LEU A 130 -13.31 -6.01 -8.40
N SER A 131 -12.85 -5.33 -9.46
CA SER A 131 -11.90 -5.92 -10.42
C SER A 131 -10.57 -6.28 -9.77
N GLN A 132 -10.09 -5.51 -8.78
CA GLN A 132 -8.86 -5.85 -8.06
C GLN A 132 -9.05 -7.04 -7.13
N GLN A 133 -10.20 -7.09 -6.44
CA GLN A 133 -10.58 -8.27 -5.65
C GLN A 133 -10.69 -9.52 -6.52
N GLN A 134 -11.27 -9.38 -7.72
CA GLN A 134 -11.37 -10.47 -8.69
C GLN A 134 -9.98 -10.96 -9.13
N ASN A 135 -9.05 -10.06 -9.49
CA ASN A 135 -7.68 -10.44 -9.86
C ASN A 135 -7.03 -11.30 -8.76
N MET A 136 -7.19 -10.89 -7.50
CA MET A 136 -6.68 -11.63 -6.35
C MET A 136 -7.37 -12.99 -6.15
N MET A 137 -8.69 -13.06 -6.34
CA MET A 137 -9.47 -14.29 -6.16
C MET A 137 -9.30 -15.30 -7.30
N GLN A 138 -9.00 -14.84 -8.52
CA GLN A 138 -8.74 -15.69 -9.69
C GLN A 138 -7.35 -16.35 -9.64
N ASP A 139 -6.42 -15.81 -8.84
CA ASP A 139 -5.20 -16.53 -8.49
C ASP A 139 -5.55 -17.77 -7.65
N TYR A 140 -5.67 -18.90 -8.34
CA TYR A 140 -6.07 -20.17 -7.73
C TYR A 140 -4.99 -20.73 -6.80
N VAL A 141 -3.71 -20.49 -7.11
CA VAL A 141 -2.60 -20.91 -6.24
C VAL A 141 -2.74 -20.20 -4.91
N ARG A 142 -2.99 -18.89 -4.93
CA ARG A 142 -3.29 -18.10 -3.73
C ARG A 142 -4.52 -18.62 -3.01
N THR A 143 -5.69 -18.46 -3.63
CA THR A 143 -6.98 -18.63 -2.94
C THR A 143 -7.18 -20.09 -2.51
N GLY A 144 -6.80 -21.05 -3.37
CA GLY A 144 -6.86 -22.47 -3.07
C GLY A 144 -5.91 -22.88 -1.94
N THR A 145 -4.71 -22.30 -1.85
CA THR A 145 -3.76 -22.64 -0.77
C THR A 145 -4.24 -22.11 0.58
N TYR A 146 -4.80 -20.90 0.64
CA TYR A 146 -5.44 -20.37 1.84
C TYR A 146 -6.61 -21.26 2.30
N GLN A 147 -7.49 -21.64 1.37
CA GLN A 147 -8.60 -22.52 1.69
C GLN A 147 -8.11 -23.87 2.25
N ARG A 148 -7.11 -24.50 1.60
CA ARG A 148 -6.52 -25.75 2.07
C ARG A 148 -5.89 -25.59 3.45
N ALA A 149 -5.11 -24.52 3.68
CA ALA A 149 -4.46 -24.26 4.96
C ALA A 149 -5.49 -24.17 6.10
N ILE A 150 -6.58 -23.44 5.88
CA ILE A 150 -7.65 -23.25 6.87
C ILE A 150 -8.44 -24.56 7.10
N LEU A 151 -8.89 -25.22 6.03
CA LEU A 151 -9.72 -26.42 6.14
C LEU A 151 -8.96 -27.64 6.66
N GLN A 152 -7.70 -27.85 6.25
CA GLN A 152 -6.89 -28.96 6.75
C GLN A 152 -6.51 -28.77 8.23
N ASN A 153 -6.46 -27.53 8.70
CA ASN A 153 -6.26 -27.18 10.09
C ASN A 153 -7.56 -26.78 10.79
N HIS A 154 -8.70 -27.38 10.42
CA HIS A 154 -10.01 -26.99 10.97
C HIS A 154 -10.08 -27.02 12.51
N VAL A 155 -9.23 -27.80 13.19
CA VAL A 155 -9.13 -27.84 14.66
C VAL A 155 -8.69 -26.49 15.27
N ASP A 156 -7.97 -25.67 14.51
CA ASP A 156 -7.54 -24.32 14.89
C ASP A 156 -8.63 -23.26 14.68
N PHE A 157 -9.72 -23.62 13.99
CA PHE A 157 -10.83 -22.72 13.66
C PHE A 157 -12.15 -23.15 14.32
N LYS A 158 -12.39 -24.45 14.50
CA LYS A 158 -13.65 -24.98 15.02
C LYS A 158 -13.95 -24.41 16.41
N ASP A 159 -15.13 -23.81 16.53
CA ASP A 159 -15.63 -23.17 17.74
C ASP A 159 -14.74 -22.01 18.27
N LYS A 160 -13.84 -21.50 17.41
CA LYS A 160 -12.93 -20.40 17.73
C LYS A 160 -13.44 -19.04 17.26
N VAL A 161 -12.85 -18.00 17.83
CA VAL A 161 -13.02 -16.60 17.40
C VAL A 161 -11.87 -16.21 16.49
N VAL A 162 -12.18 -15.70 15.31
CA VAL A 162 -11.22 -15.38 14.25
C VAL A 162 -11.25 -13.88 13.97
N LEU A 163 -10.08 -13.28 13.72
CA LEU A 163 -9.97 -11.95 13.14
C LEU A 163 -9.39 -12.07 11.73
N ASP A 164 -10.09 -11.52 10.74
CA ASP A 164 -9.64 -11.42 9.35
C ASP A 164 -9.25 -9.95 9.08
N VAL A 165 -7.94 -9.70 8.90
CA VAL A 165 -7.38 -8.34 8.77
C VAL A 165 -7.23 -7.98 7.31
N GLY A 166 -7.92 -6.93 6.88
CA GLY A 166 -7.98 -6.53 5.46
C GLY A 166 -8.77 -7.56 4.67
N CYS A 167 -10.00 -7.85 5.10
CA CYS A 167 -10.75 -8.99 4.60
C CYS A 167 -11.15 -8.86 3.11
N GLY A 168 -11.07 -7.66 2.52
CA GLY A 168 -11.45 -7.41 1.13
C GLY A 168 -12.91 -7.83 0.90
N SER A 169 -13.11 -8.79 -0.02
CA SER A 169 -14.43 -9.39 -0.28
C SER A 169 -14.96 -10.28 0.86
N GLY A 170 -14.14 -10.63 1.84
CA GLY A 170 -14.46 -11.54 2.95
C GLY A 170 -14.15 -13.01 2.65
N ILE A 171 -13.46 -13.33 1.54
CA ILE A 171 -13.23 -14.72 1.12
C ILE A 171 -12.56 -15.60 2.18
N LEU A 172 -11.58 -15.07 2.92
CA LEU A 172 -10.91 -15.81 4.00
C LEU A 172 -11.82 -16.02 5.21
N SER A 173 -12.65 -15.03 5.54
CA SER A 173 -13.70 -15.15 6.54
C SER A 173 -14.70 -16.27 6.22
N PHE A 174 -15.06 -16.46 4.94
CA PHE A 174 -15.90 -17.60 4.52
C PHE A 174 -15.18 -18.94 4.74
N PHE A 175 -13.88 -19.04 4.44
CA PHE A 175 -13.12 -20.27 4.71
C PHE A 175 -13.03 -20.58 6.21
N ALA A 176 -12.84 -19.56 7.06
CA ALA A 176 -12.86 -19.73 8.51
C ALA A 176 -14.24 -20.23 9.00
N ALA A 177 -15.33 -19.67 8.46
CA ALA A 177 -16.69 -20.12 8.76
C ALA A 177 -16.95 -21.57 8.29
N GLN A 178 -16.43 -21.96 7.12
CA GLN A 178 -16.48 -23.34 6.61
C GLN A 178 -15.71 -24.32 7.51
N ALA A 179 -14.57 -23.89 8.07
CA ALA A 179 -13.80 -24.67 9.04
C ALA A 179 -14.46 -24.77 10.43
N GLY A 180 -15.62 -24.12 10.62
CA GLY A 180 -16.42 -24.22 11.84
C GLY A 180 -16.15 -23.11 12.86
N ALA A 181 -15.59 -21.96 12.45
CA ALA A 181 -15.44 -20.81 13.34
C ALA A 181 -16.76 -20.42 14.02
N ARG A 182 -16.70 -20.16 15.32
CA ARG A 182 -17.83 -19.69 16.12
C ARG A 182 -18.20 -18.27 15.71
N LYS A 183 -17.19 -17.42 15.54
CA LYS A 183 -17.32 -16.00 15.21
C LYS A 183 -16.11 -15.55 14.41
N VAL A 184 -16.32 -14.72 13.39
CA VAL A 184 -15.29 -14.10 12.57
C VAL A 184 -15.53 -12.60 12.54
N TYR A 185 -14.54 -11.81 12.96
CA TYR A 185 -14.52 -10.36 12.77
C TYR A 185 -13.73 -10.05 11.51
N ALA A 186 -14.41 -9.54 10.48
CA ALA A 186 -13.83 -9.27 9.18
C ALA A 186 -13.60 -7.76 9.04
N VAL A 187 -12.36 -7.31 9.22
CA VAL A 187 -12.00 -5.88 9.24
C VAL A 187 -11.55 -5.45 7.85
N GLU A 188 -12.17 -4.41 7.29
CA GLU A 188 -11.82 -3.85 5.99
C GLU A 188 -11.91 -2.33 6.01
N ALA A 189 -10.86 -1.66 5.56
CA ALA A 189 -10.75 -0.20 5.63
C ALA A 189 -11.30 0.53 4.39
N SER A 190 -11.32 -0.14 3.24
CA SER A 190 -11.88 0.40 2.00
C SER A 190 -13.40 0.26 1.95
N THR A 191 -14.00 0.83 0.90
CA THR A 191 -15.43 0.65 0.60
C THR A 191 -15.82 -0.79 0.30
N MET A 192 -14.85 -1.69 0.08
CA MET A 192 -15.10 -3.12 -0.13
C MET A 192 -15.81 -3.78 1.05
N ALA A 193 -15.71 -3.22 2.26
CA ALA A 193 -16.46 -3.66 3.44
C ALA A 193 -17.97 -3.75 3.16
N GLN A 194 -18.53 -2.83 2.35
CA GLN A 194 -19.95 -2.85 1.99
C GLN A 194 -20.29 -4.06 1.11
N HIS A 195 -19.40 -4.43 0.19
CA HIS A 195 -19.57 -5.62 -0.65
C HIS A 195 -19.39 -6.92 0.15
N ALA A 196 -18.43 -6.96 1.09
CA ALA A 196 -18.27 -8.07 2.01
C ALA A 196 -19.55 -8.30 2.84
N GLU A 197 -20.16 -7.23 3.37
CA GLU A 197 -21.42 -7.29 4.10
C GLU A 197 -22.57 -7.86 3.24
N VAL A 198 -22.66 -7.46 1.97
CA VAL A 198 -23.62 -8.05 1.00
C VAL A 198 -23.38 -9.55 0.81
N LEU A 199 -22.12 -9.98 0.68
CA LEU A 199 -21.77 -11.40 0.54
C LEU A 199 -22.11 -12.19 1.81
N VAL A 200 -21.81 -11.65 2.99
CA VAL A 200 -22.12 -12.29 4.28
C VAL A 200 -23.63 -12.53 4.42
N ASN A 201 -24.43 -11.51 4.13
CA ASN A 201 -25.88 -11.59 4.24
C ASN A 201 -26.49 -12.55 3.19
N SER A 202 -26.05 -12.47 1.94
CA SER A 202 -26.56 -13.34 0.86
C SER A 202 -26.21 -14.82 1.04
N ASN A 203 -25.11 -15.12 1.76
CA ASN A 203 -24.71 -16.50 2.09
C ASN A 203 -25.27 -16.98 3.44
N GLY A 204 -26.13 -16.21 4.11
CA GLY A 204 -26.73 -16.59 5.39
C GLY A 204 -25.71 -16.72 6.53
N MET A 205 -24.60 -15.97 6.46
CA MET A 205 -23.47 -16.07 7.41
C MET A 205 -23.47 -14.96 8.48
N GLY A 206 -24.46 -14.07 8.50
CA GLY A 206 -24.51 -12.89 9.40
C GLY A 206 -24.42 -13.21 10.89
N ASP A 207 -24.85 -14.40 11.33
CA ASP A 207 -24.72 -14.82 12.73
C ASP A 207 -23.25 -15.06 13.13
N ARG A 208 -22.42 -15.48 12.17
CA ARG A 208 -21.03 -15.91 12.37
C ARG A 208 -20.00 -14.89 11.91
N VAL A 209 -20.21 -14.20 10.80
CA VAL A 209 -19.26 -13.23 10.24
C VAL A 209 -19.79 -11.83 10.48
N VAL A 210 -18.98 -10.98 11.12
CA VAL A 210 -19.31 -9.58 11.40
C VAL A 210 -18.30 -8.71 10.66
N VAL A 211 -18.76 -7.94 9.68
CA VAL A 211 -17.90 -7.00 8.96
C VAL A 211 -17.75 -5.71 9.77
N ILE A 212 -16.52 -5.25 9.92
CA ILE A 212 -16.17 -4.02 10.63
C ILE A 212 -15.44 -3.11 9.65
N ALA A 213 -16.12 -2.06 9.22
CA ALA A 213 -15.51 -1.04 8.36
C ALA A 213 -14.55 -0.16 9.16
N GLY A 214 -13.27 -0.17 8.80
CA GLY A 214 -12.24 0.65 9.45
C GLY A 214 -10.85 0.03 9.38
N LYS A 215 -9.85 0.81 9.83
CA LYS A 215 -8.47 0.32 9.94
C LYS A 215 -8.30 -0.47 11.23
N VAL A 216 -7.55 -1.58 11.19
CA VAL A 216 -7.33 -2.44 12.37
C VAL A 216 -6.67 -1.69 13.54
N GLU A 217 -5.94 -0.62 13.23
CA GLU A 217 -5.31 0.28 14.18
C GLU A 217 -6.33 1.10 14.98
N GLU A 218 -7.47 1.42 14.38
CA GLU A 218 -8.47 2.38 14.85
C GLU A 218 -9.75 1.71 15.39
N ILE A 219 -10.01 0.45 15.02
CA ILE A 219 -11.18 -0.29 15.50
C ILE A 219 -11.01 -0.86 16.90
N SER A 220 -12.14 -1.22 17.52
CA SER A 220 -12.21 -2.01 18.75
C SER A 220 -12.97 -3.32 18.49
N LEU A 221 -12.57 -4.38 19.20
CA LEU A 221 -13.26 -5.67 19.17
C LEU A 221 -13.87 -5.96 20.55
N PRO A 222 -15.02 -6.64 20.61
CA PRO A 222 -15.71 -6.92 21.87
C PRO A 222 -15.06 -8.07 22.67
N GLU A 223 -14.22 -8.89 22.05
CA GLU A 223 -13.48 -9.99 22.69
C GLU A 223 -12.13 -10.25 22.00
N GLN A 224 -11.18 -10.88 22.70
CA GLN A 224 -9.92 -11.34 22.11
C GLN A 224 -10.17 -12.54 21.18
N VAL A 225 -9.34 -12.70 20.15
CA VAL A 225 -9.44 -13.76 19.14
C VAL A 225 -8.44 -14.90 19.37
N ASP A 226 -8.81 -16.11 18.95
CA ASP A 226 -7.95 -17.30 19.04
C ASP A 226 -6.94 -17.37 17.88
N ILE A 227 -7.31 -16.86 16.71
CA ILE A 227 -6.48 -16.87 15.50
C ILE A 227 -6.71 -15.62 14.67
N ILE A 228 -5.63 -15.06 14.12
CA ILE A 228 -5.68 -13.97 13.13
C ILE A 228 -5.33 -14.55 11.77
N ILE A 229 -6.19 -14.31 10.79
CA ILE A 229 -5.96 -14.59 9.38
C ILE A 229 -5.80 -13.29 8.60
N SER A 230 -4.94 -13.30 7.58
CA SER A 230 -4.80 -12.19 6.65
C SER A 230 -4.08 -12.66 5.39
N GLU A 231 -4.19 -11.87 4.33
CA GLU A 231 -3.30 -11.89 3.19
C GLU A 231 -2.60 -10.53 3.10
N PRO A 232 -1.50 -10.33 3.86
CA PRO A 232 -0.80 -9.05 3.94
C PRO A 232 0.43 -8.97 3.03
N MET A 233 0.61 -9.92 2.09
CA MET A 233 1.85 -10.05 1.33
C MET A 233 1.81 -9.15 0.08
N GLY A 234 2.78 -8.24 -0.01
CA GLY A 234 3.04 -7.49 -1.23
C GLY A 234 4.20 -8.07 -2.05
N TYR A 235 4.62 -7.36 -3.10
CA TYR A 235 5.89 -7.64 -3.78
C TYR A 235 7.06 -7.71 -2.79
N MET A 236 7.98 -8.67 -3.01
CA MET A 236 9.07 -8.97 -2.08
C MET A 236 8.60 -9.22 -0.64
N LEU A 237 7.39 -9.79 -0.45
CA LEU A 237 6.69 -9.98 0.83
C LEU A 237 6.24 -8.68 1.53
N PHE A 238 7.07 -7.64 1.51
CA PHE A 238 6.93 -6.48 2.40
C PHE A 238 6.25 -5.26 1.77
N ASN A 239 6.17 -5.15 0.45
CA ASN A 239 5.55 -3.99 -0.19
C ASN A 239 4.13 -3.76 0.35
N GLU A 240 3.63 -2.51 0.28
CA GLU A 240 2.36 -2.06 0.87
C GLU A 240 2.36 -1.89 2.39
N ARG A 241 3.37 -2.44 3.08
CA ARG A 241 3.53 -2.36 4.55
C ARG A 241 2.33 -2.92 5.32
N MET A 242 1.49 -3.75 4.68
CA MET A 242 0.31 -4.36 5.30
C MET A 242 0.68 -5.36 6.41
N LEU A 243 1.87 -5.97 6.33
CA LEU A 243 2.41 -6.80 7.40
C LEU A 243 2.50 -6.07 8.74
N GLU A 244 2.70 -4.74 8.75
CA GLU A 244 2.71 -4.01 10.01
C GLU A 244 1.29 -3.93 10.62
N SER A 245 0.24 -3.73 9.81
CA SER A 245 -1.16 -3.83 10.28
C SER A 245 -1.49 -5.25 10.77
N TYR A 246 -0.96 -6.28 10.10
CA TYR A 246 -1.09 -7.67 10.53
C TYR A 246 -0.44 -7.93 11.90
N LEU A 247 0.77 -7.40 12.12
CA LEU A 247 1.44 -7.48 13.42
C LEU A 247 0.73 -6.65 14.50
N HIS A 248 0.21 -5.46 14.16
CA HIS A 248 -0.57 -4.62 15.08
C HIS A 248 -1.81 -5.34 15.60
N ALA A 249 -2.46 -6.12 14.74
CA ALA A 249 -3.65 -6.88 15.08
C ALA A 249 -3.43 -7.88 16.23
N LYS A 250 -2.18 -8.27 16.53
CA LYS A 250 -1.84 -9.11 17.69
C LYS A 250 -2.28 -8.52 19.02
N LYS A 251 -2.57 -7.22 19.12
CA LYS A 251 -3.22 -6.63 20.31
C LYS A 251 -4.53 -7.33 20.66
N PHE A 252 -5.24 -7.89 19.67
CA PHE A 252 -6.47 -8.65 19.84
C PHE A 252 -6.27 -10.16 20.02
N LEU A 253 -5.05 -10.67 19.81
CA LEU A 253 -4.76 -12.11 19.90
C LEU A 253 -4.70 -12.55 21.36
N LYS A 254 -5.30 -13.70 21.68
CA LYS A 254 -5.14 -14.33 23.00
C LYS A 254 -3.69 -14.77 23.21
N PRO A 255 -3.23 -14.88 24.47
CA PRO A 255 -2.02 -15.65 24.77
C PRO A 255 -2.14 -17.07 24.20
N ASN A 256 -1.13 -17.54 23.46
CA ASN A 256 -1.12 -18.79 22.69
C ASN A 256 -2.10 -18.84 21.51
N GLY A 257 -2.65 -17.70 21.08
CA GLY A 257 -3.34 -17.62 19.81
C GLY A 257 -2.37 -17.80 18.63
N ASN A 258 -2.91 -18.13 17.46
CA ASN A 258 -2.11 -18.40 16.26
C ASN A 258 -2.29 -17.32 15.19
N MET A 259 -1.43 -17.34 14.17
CA MET A 259 -1.43 -16.42 13.04
C MET A 259 -1.28 -17.19 11.74
N PHE A 260 -2.18 -16.94 10.79
CA PHE A 260 -2.18 -17.53 9.45
C PHE A 260 -2.07 -16.39 8.40
N PRO A 261 -0.94 -16.25 7.69
CA PRO A 261 0.29 -17.05 7.78
C PRO A 261 1.08 -16.84 9.09
N THR A 262 1.90 -17.83 9.46
CA THR A 262 2.69 -17.84 10.70
C THR A 262 4.13 -17.37 10.45
N LEU A 263 4.73 -17.79 9.33
CA LEU A 263 6.07 -17.39 8.91
C LEU A 263 6.03 -16.79 7.51
N GLY A 264 6.96 -15.87 7.23
CA GLY A 264 7.31 -15.44 5.89
C GLY A 264 8.81 -15.61 5.65
N ASP A 265 9.17 -16.36 4.61
CA ASP A 265 10.53 -16.58 4.16
C ASP A 265 10.77 -15.75 2.90
N VAL A 266 11.68 -14.78 2.95
CA VAL A 266 12.18 -14.08 1.75
C VAL A 266 13.44 -14.75 1.27
N HIS A 267 13.45 -15.09 -0.01
CA HIS A 267 14.59 -15.66 -0.70
C HIS A 267 15.23 -14.61 -1.59
N LEU A 268 16.56 -14.64 -1.66
CA LEU A 268 17.32 -13.85 -2.62
C LEU A 268 18.41 -14.70 -3.26
N ALA A 269 18.63 -14.51 -4.57
CA ALA A 269 19.68 -15.20 -5.32
C ALA A 269 20.28 -14.30 -6.40
N PRO A 270 21.61 -14.37 -6.66
CA PRO A 270 22.23 -13.63 -7.74
C PRO A 270 21.83 -14.23 -9.09
N PHE A 271 21.56 -13.37 -10.07
CA PHE A 271 21.18 -13.79 -11.42
C PHE A 271 22.05 -13.15 -12.50
N THR A 272 22.05 -13.79 -13.68
CA THR A 272 22.63 -13.24 -14.90
C THR A 272 21.55 -13.06 -15.98
N ASP A 273 21.32 -11.83 -16.41
CA ASP A 273 20.41 -11.50 -17.51
C ASP A 273 20.90 -10.24 -18.23
N GLU A 274 21.74 -10.46 -19.25
CA GLU A 274 22.32 -9.38 -20.06
C GLU A 274 21.25 -8.61 -20.82
N GLN A 275 20.21 -9.30 -21.29
CA GLN A 275 19.13 -8.69 -22.07
C GLN A 275 18.36 -7.69 -21.22
N LEU A 276 17.96 -8.08 -20.00
CA LEU A 276 17.27 -7.19 -19.07
C LEU A 276 18.13 -5.98 -18.67
N TYR A 277 19.43 -6.19 -18.44
CA TYR A 277 20.37 -5.13 -18.10
C TYR A 277 20.50 -4.12 -19.26
N MET A 278 20.68 -4.60 -20.48
CA MET A 278 20.82 -3.76 -21.69
C MET A 278 19.51 -3.06 -22.09
N GLU A 279 18.35 -3.61 -21.74
CA GLU A 279 17.06 -2.96 -21.94
C GLU A 279 16.99 -1.60 -21.22
N GLN A 280 17.54 -1.51 -20.00
CA GLN A 280 17.54 -0.25 -19.23
C GLN A 280 18.35 0.84 -19.93
N PHE A 281 19.53 0.48 -20.45
CA PHE A 281 20.33 1.41 -21.27
C PHE A 281 19.62 1.77 -22.57
N THR A 282 18.95 0.82 -23.22
CA THR A 282 18.21 1.07 -24.46
C THR A 282 17.09 2.09 -24.24
N LYS A 283 16.32 1.96 -23.15
CA LYS A 283 15.31 2.96 -22.75
C LYS A 283 15.94 4.31 -22.42
N ALA A 284 17.03 4.33 -21.64
CA ALA A 284 17.72 5.56 -21.28
C ALA A 284 18.35 6.28 -22.48
N ASN A 285 18.78 5.54 -23.50
CA ASN A 285 19.40 6.10 -24.71
C ASN A 285 18.40 6.90 -25.56
N PHE A 286 17.09 6.85 -25.29
CA PHE A 286 16.13 7.84 -25.80
C PHE A 286 16.61 9.27 -25.51
N TRP A 287 17.13 9.51 -24.30
CA TRP A 287 17.62 10.82 -23.88
C TRP A 287 18.98 11.16 -24.50
N TYR A 288 19.69 10.19 -25.07
CA TYR A 288 21.00 10.44 -25.70
C TYR A 288 20.86 10.89 -27.16
N GLN A 289 20.00 11.90 -27.38
CA GLN A 289 19.71 12.46 -28.69
C GLN A 289 20.11 13.93 -28.72
N PRO A 290 21.10 14.33 -29.55
CA PRO A 290 21.57 15.72 -29.64
C PRO A 290 20.59 16.65 -30.36
N SER A 291 19.51 16.13 -30.97
CA SER A 291 18.53 16.94 -31.71
C SER A 291 17.15 16.27 -31.80
N PHE A 292 16.53 15.96 -30.66
CA PHE A 292 15.14 15.53 -30.61
C PHE A 292 14.23 16.73 -30.90
N HIS A 293 13.63 16.77 -32.10
CA HIS A 293 12.86 17.93 -32.59
C HIS A 293 13.61 19.27 -32.45
N GLY A 294 14.93 19.27 -32.65
CA GLY A 294 15.77 20.46 -32.53
C GLY A 294 16.26 20.78 -31.11
N VAL A 295 16.00 19.91 -30.13
CA VAL A 295 16.45 20.07 -28.74
C VAL A 295 17.44 18.96 -28.37
N ASP A 296 18.55 19.32 -27.73
CA ASP A 296 19.51 18.36 -27.18
C ASP A 296 19.02 17.83 -25.82
N LEU A 297 18.74 16.53 -25.74
CA LEU A 297 18.28 15.85 -24.52
C LEU A 297 19.41 15.20 -23.71
N SER A 298 20.63 15.14 -24.26
CA SER A 298 21.71 14.27 -23.78
C SER A 298 22.15 14.54 -22.35
N SER A 299 21.95 15.75 -21.85
CA SER A 299 22.23 16.16 -20.47
C SER A 299 21.39 15.42 -19.42
N LEU A 300 20.25 14.82 -19.80
CA LEU A 300 19.38 14.05 -18.91
C LEU A 300 19.61 12.53 -18.97
N ARG A 301 20.53 12.05 -19.83
CA ARG A 301 20.76 10.61 -19.99
C ARG A 301 21.16 9.92 -18.69
N GLU A 302 22.10 10.50 -17.93
CA GLU A 302 22.58 9.88 -16.68
C GLU A 302 21.46 9.81 -15.63
N ALA A 303 20.66 10.87 -15.50
CA ALA A 303 19.49 10.87 -14.63
C ALA A 303 18.45 9.81 -15.04
N ALA A 304 18.25 9.63 -16.35
CA ALA A 304 17.36 8.59 -16.86
C ALA A 304 17.89 7.17 -16.58
N VAL A 305 19.18 6.93 -16.77
CA VAL A 305 19.82 5.64 -16.40
C VAL A 305 19.58 5.37 -14.91
N ASP A 306 19.89 6.33 -14.04
CA ASP A 306 19.67 6.18 -12.61
C ASP A 306 18.21 5.88 -12.27
N GLU A 307 17.26 6.55 -12.92
CA GLU A 307 15.83 6.32 -12.71
C GLU A 307 15.41 4.91 -13.12
N TYR A 308 15.80 4.42 -14.29
CA TYR A 308 15.46 3.05 -14.73
C TYR A 308 16.09 1.98 -13.82
N PHE A 309 17.35 2.17 -13.40
CA PHE A 309 18.02 1.24 -12.49
C PHE A 309 17.46 1.26 -11.07
N ARG A 310 16.74 2.32 -10.66
CA ARG A 310 16.04 2.41 -9.37
C ARG A 310 14.73 1.63 -9.33
N GLN A 311 14.21 1.15 -10.47
CA GLN A 311 12.96 0.40 -10.54
C GLN A 311 13.22 -1.10 -10.31
N PRO A 312 12.63 -1.71 -9.27
CA PRO A 312 12.55 -3.16 -9.20
C PRO A 312 11.70 -3.68 -10.36
N ILE A 313 12.14 -4.76 -11.00
CA ILE A 313 11.44 -5.37 -12.13
C ILE A 313 10.57 -6.50 -11.60
N VAL A 314 9.27 -6.43 -11.86
CA VAL A 314 8.29 -7.46 -11.51
C VAL A 314 7.99 -8.29 -12.75
N ASP A 315 8.45 -9.55 -12.73
CA ASP A 315 8.20 -10.56 -13.76
C ASP A 315 8.61 -11.95 -13.29
N THR A 316 8.53 -12.93 -14.20
CA THR A 316 9.05 -14.27 -13.98
C THR A 316 10.25 -14.55 -14.89
N PHE A 317 11.03 -15.57 -14.55
CA PHE A 317 12.25 -15.91 -15.25
C PHE A 317 12.57 -17.40 -15.14
N ASP A 318 13.36 -17.89 -16.08
CA ASP A 318 13.85 -19.26 -16.04
C ASP A 318 14.90 -19.44 -14.94
N ILE A 319 14.74 -20.42 -14.07
CA ILE A 319 15.63 -20.68 -12.92
C ILE A 319 17.10 -20.87 -13.30
N ARG A 320 17.43 -21.19 -14.55
CA ARG A 320 18.80 -21.36 -15.04
C ARG A 320 19.61 -20.06 -15.04
N ILE A 321 18.96 -18.90 -14.94
CA ILE A 321 19.66 -17.62 -14.78
C ILE A 321 20.25 -17.43 -13.38
N LEU A 322 19.79 -18.20 -12.39
CA LEU A 322 20.28 -18.11 -11.01
C LEU A 322 21.69 -18.72 -10.92
N MET A 323 22.63 -17.94 -10.40
CA MET A 323 24.05 -18.29 -10.36
C MET A 323 24.49 -18.95 -9.04
N SER A 324 23.62 -18.96 -8.04
CA SER A 324 23.83 -19.58 -6.73
C SER A 324 22.49 -20.07 -6.17
N LYS A 325 22.55 -20.98 -5.19
CA LYS A 325 21.43 -21.25 -4.29
C LYS A 325 21.00 -19.96 -3.58
N SER A 326 19.72 -19.83 -3.29
CA SER A 326 19.18 -18.68 -2.57
C SER A 326 19.63 -18.65 -1.11
N VAL A 327 19.80 -17.44 -0.59
CA VAL A 327 19.82 -17.17 0.85
C VAL A 327 18.39 -16.88 1.30
N LYS A 328 18.07 -17.28 2.54
CA LYS A 328 16.74 -17.14 3.13
C LYS A 328 16.77 -16.22 4.34
N TYR A 329 15.78 -15.35 4.45
CA TYR A 329 15.52 -14.49 5.59
C TYR A 329 14.09 -14.72 6.09
N THR A 330 13.95 -15.14 7.35
CA THR A 330 12.67 -15.55 7.92
C THR A 330 12.13 -14.50 8.89
N VAL A 331 10.87 -14.14 8.74
CA VAL A 331 10.10 -13.37 9.72
C VAL A 331 9.08 -14.31 10.36
N ASN A 332 9.16 -14.47 11.68
CA ASN A 332 8.11 -15.14 12.45
C ASN A 332 7.08 -14.11 12.91
N PHE A 333 5.87 -14.15 12.35
CA PHE A 333 4.84 -13.16 12.63
C PHE A 333 4.30 -13.25 14.06
N LEU A 334 4.39 -14.42 14.71
CA LEU A 334 4.03 -14.57 16.12
C LEU A 334 4.96 -13.76 17.03
N ASP A 335 6.26 -13.72 16.73
CA ASP A 335 7.28 -13.09 17.56
C ASP A 335 7.57 -11.63 17.16
N ALA A 336 7.53 -11.33 15.85
CA ALA A 336 7.93 -10.05 15.29
C ALA A 336 7.04 -8.88 15.78
N LYS A 337 7.62 -7.70 15.95
CA LYS A 337 6.93 -6.46 16.27
C LYS A 337 6.87 -5.57 15.04
N GLU A 338 5.92 -4.64 14.99
CA GLU A 338 5.81 -3.68 13.87
C GLU A 338 7.12 -2.94 13.60
N GLY A 339 7.79 -2.50 14.67
CA GLY A 339 9.07 -1.79 14.56
C GLY A 339 10.20 -2.61 13.92
N ASP A 340 10.12 -3.93 13.95
CA ASP A 340 11.12 -4.83 13.34
C ASP A 340 11.06 -4.74 11.80
N LEU A 341 9.89 -4.38 11.24
CA LEU A 341 9.68 -4.24 9.81
C LEU A 341 10.06 -2.85 9.28
N HIS A 342 10.36 -1.87 10.14
CA HIS A 342 10.74 -0.53 9.69
C HIS A 342 12.12 -0.50 9.02
N ARG A 343 13.03 -1.38 9.45
CA ARG A 343 14.38 -1.50 8.90
C ARG A 343 14.84 -2.94 8.98
N MET A 344 14.87 -3.61 7.84
CA MET A 344 15.31 -5.00 7.74
C MET A 344 16.67 -5.06 7.04
N GLU A 345 17.64 -5.70 7.69
CA GLU A 345 18.94 -6.01 7.10
C GLU A 345 19.03 -7.49 6.79
N ILE A 346 19.20 -7.81 5.51
CA ILE A 346 19.32 -9.17 5.02
C ILE A 346 20.77 -9.37 4.55
N PRO A 347 21.67 -9.84 5.43
CA PRO A 347 23.02 -10.19 5.02
C PRO A 347 22.97 -11.45 4.15
N PHE A 348 23.80 -11.48 3.11
CA PHE A 348 23.91 -12.63 2.23
C PHE A 348 25.36 -12.99 1.96
N LYS A 349 25.58 -14.28 1.72
CA LYS A 349 26.84 -14.84 1.26
C LYS A 349 26.52 -16.00 0.32
N PHE A 350 26.72 -15.75 -0.97
CA PHE A 350 26.46 -16.72 -2.03
C PHE A 350 27.74 -17.43 -2.43
N HIS A 351 27.65 -18.75 -2.57
CA HIS A 351 28.71 -19.56 -3.16
C HIS A 351 28.39 -19.78 -4.63
N MET A 352 29.16 -19.15 -5.51
CA MET A 352 28.83 -19.09 -6.93
C MET A 352 28.97 -20.47 -7.57
N MET A 353 27.91 -20.96 -8.20
CA MET A 353 27.87 -22.27 -8.87
C MET A 353 28.31 -22.17 -10.33
N THR A 354 28.19 -20.98 -10.92
CA THR A 354 28.52 -20.71 -12.32
C THR A 354 29.37 -19.45 -12.43
N SER A 355 30.26 -19.42 -13.42
CA SER A 355 31.04 -18.21 -13.76
C SER A 355 30.22 -17.28 -14.68
N GLY A 356 30.32 -15.97 -14.51
CA GLY A 356 29.64 -14.99 -15.37
C GLY A 356 29.47 -13.62 -14.71
N LEU A 357 28.73 -12.74 -15.38
CA LEU A 357 28.33 -11.45 -14.84
C LEU A 357 27.06 -11.60 -13.99
N VAL A 358 27.17 -11.20 -12.72
CA VAL A 358 26.03 -11.01 -11.82
C VAL A 358 25.42 -9.65 -12.12
N HIS A 359 24.21 -9.67 -12.68
CA HIS A 359 23.48 -8.47 -13.08
C HIS A 359 22.63 -7.89 -11.94
N GLY A 360 22.27 -8.70 -10.95
CA GLY A 360 21.37 -8.29 -9.88
C GLY A 360 21.08 -9.40 -8.88
N LEU A 361 20.14 -9.11 -7.99
CA LEU A 361 19.52 -10.08 -7.07
C LEU A 361 18.06 -10.27 -7.43
N ALA A 362 17.63 -11.52 -7.54
CA ALA A 362 16.24 -11.91 -7.69
C ALA A 362 15.66 -12.27 -6.33
N PHE A 363 14.41 -11.91 -6.11
CA PHE A 363 13.67 -12.06 -4.86
C PHE A 363 12.34 -12.76 -5.10
N TRP A 364 12.01 -13.65 -4.18
CA TRP A 364 10.68 -14.27 -4.05
C TRP A 364 10.43 -14.55 -2.57
N PHE A 365 9.23 -15.00 -2.26
CA PHE A 365 8.87 -15.34 -0.89
C PHE A 365 7.97 -16.56 -0.78
N ASP A 366 8.06 -17.21 0.36
CA ASP A 366 7.15 -18.27 0.77
C ASP A 366 6.51 -17.87 2.10
N VAL A 367 5.26 -18.25 2.32
CA VAL A 367 4.61 -18.14 3.63
C VAL A 367 4.13 -19.50 4.11
N ALA A 368 4.31 -19.75 5.40
CA ALA A 368 3.89 -21.00 6.04
C ALA A 368 2.70 -20.76 6.95
N PHE A 369 1.66 -21.57 6.80
CA PHE A 369 0.54 -21.69 7.72
C PHE A 369 0.82 -22.85 8.67
N ILE A 370 1.39 -22.57 9.84
CA ILE A 370 1.76 -23.60 10.83
C ILE A 370 0.55 -23.85 11.73
N GLY A 371 -0.32 -24.77 11.31
CA GLY A 371 -1.45 -25.21 12.12
C GLY A 371 -1.13 -26.42 13.01
N SER A 372 -2.06 -26.74 13.89
CA SER A 372 -1.94 -27.85 14.84
C SER A 372 -1.95 -29.22 14.15
N ALA A 373 -2.54 -29.33 12.96
CA ALA A 373 -2.62 -30.58 12.21
C ALA A 373 -1.51 -30.70 11.16
N VAL A 374 -1.34 -29.66 10.34
CA VAL A 374 -0.38 -29.64 9.22
C VAL A 374 0.20 -28.24 9.00
N THR A 375 1.44 -28.20 8.51
CA THR A 375 2.01 -26.99 7.92
C THR A 375 1.73 -26.97 6.41
N VAL A 376 1.11 -25.90 5.93
CA VAL A 376 0.84 -25.67 4.51
C VAL A 376 1.66 -24.49 4.04
N TRP A 377 2.26 -24.57 2.85
CA TRP A 377 3.09 -23.52 2.27
C TRP A 377 2.42 -22.92 1.05
N LEU A 378 2.45 -21.59 0.96
CA LEU A 378 2.22 -20.84 -0.27
C LEU A 378 3.57 -20.29 -0.72
N SER A 379 4.01 -20.68 -1.91
CA SER A 379 5.31 -20.29 -2.46
C SER A 379 5.13 -19.43 -3.71
N THR A 380 5.99 -18.42 -3.85
CA THR A 380 6.13 -17.60 -5.06
C THR A 380 7.47 -17.87 -5.76
N SER A 381 8.13 -18.99 -5.43
CA SER A 381 9.39 -19.40 -6.04
C SER A 381 9.26 -19.50 -7.57
N PRO A 382 10.31 -19.13 -8.33
CA PRO A 382 10.34 -19.36 -9.79
C PRO A 382 10.34 -20.84 -10.18
N THR A 383 10.42 -21.77 -9.21
CA THR A 383 10.24 -23.22 -9.42
C THR A 383 8.79 -23.68 -9.30
N GLU A 384 7.89 -22.83 -8.82
CA GLU A 384 6.48 -23.13 -8.54
C GLU A 384 5.56 -22.50 -9.59
N PRO A 385 4.28 -22.94 -9.67
CA PRO A 385 3.30 -22.30 -10.54
C PRO A 385 3.20 -20.79 -10.29
N LEU A 386 3.06 -20.03 -11.37
CA LEU A 386 3.03 -18.58 -11.31
C LEU A 386 1.86 -18.07 -10.47
N THR A 387 2.12 -17.01 -9.71
CA THR A 387 1.15 -16.26 -8.91
C THR A 387 1.13 -14.80 -9.37
N HIS A 388 0.11 -14.04 -8.98
CA HIS A 388 0.01 -12.62 -9.33
C HIS A 388 1.13 -11.75 -8.72
N TRP A 389 1.89 -12.27 -7.74
CA TRP A 389 3.06 -11.58 -7.19
C TRP A 389 4.29 -11.66 -8.09
N TYR A 390 4.33 -12.62 -9.02
CA TYR A 390 5.51 -12.93 -9.83
C TYR A 390 6.77 -13.08 -8.93
N GLN A 391 7.92 -12.71 -9.45
CA GLN A 391 9.15 -12.50 -8.70
C GLN A 391 9.63 -11.06 -8.91
N VAL A 392 10.60 -10.62 -8.11
CA VAL A 392 11.16 -9.27 -8.21
C VAL A 392 12.65 -9.33 -8.47
N ARG A 393 13.14 -8.62 -9.48
CA ARG A 393 14.56 -8.53 -9.82
C ARG A 393 15.06 -7.11 -9.61
N CYS A 394 16.12 -6.98 -8.82
CA CYS A 394 16.79 -5.71 -8.56
C CYS A 394 18.16 -5.74 -9.23
N LEU A 395 18.38 -4.86 -10.20
CA LEU A 395 19.67 -4.76 -10.90
C LEU A 395 20.73 -4.11 -10.02
N LEU A 396 21.99 -4.48 -10.24
CA LEU A 396 23.15 -3.71 -9.80
C LEU A 396 23.44 -2.61 -10.82
N GLN A 397 23.93 -1.44 -10.39
CA GLN A 397 24.33 -0.39 -11.34
C GLN A 397 25.46 -0.87 -12.25
N SER A 398 26.45 -1.55 -11.67
CA SER A 398 27.55 -2.19 -12.40
C SER A 398 27.54 -3.70 -12.14
N PRO A 399 27.45 -4.56 -13.16
CA PRO A 399 27.51 -6.00 -13.01
C PRO A 399 28.84 -6.45 -12.40
N LEU A 400 28.81 -7.54 -11.65
CA LEU A 400 30.00 -8.10 -10.99
C LEU A 400 30.40 -9.41 -11.66
N PHE A 401 31.62 -9.49 -12.18
CA PHE A 401 32.14 -10.76 -12.69
C PHE A 401 32.53 -11.69 -11.55
N THR A 402 32.05 -12.92 -11.60
CA THR A 402 32.37 -13.98 -10.64
C THR A 402 32.79 -15.25 -11.37
N LYS A 403 33.65 -16.05 -10.75
CA LYS A 403 33.97 -17.42 -11.18
C LYS A 403 33.20 -18.42 -10.32
N ALA A 404 32.90 -19.59 -10.86
CA ALA A 404 32.41 -20.71 -10.07
C ALA A 404 33.39 -21.00 -8.92
N GLY A 405 32.87 -21.12 -7.70
CA GLY A 405 33.64 -21.24 -6.46
C GLY A 405 33.97 -19.91 -5.76
N ASP A 406 33.78 -18.76 -6.43
CA ASP A 406 33.88 -17.47 -5.77
C ASP A 406 32.74 -17.27 -4.76
N THR A 407 32.90 -16.27 -3.91
CA THR A 407 31.88 -15.88 -2.95
C THR A 407 31.43 -14.45 -3.25
N LEU A 408 30.12 -14.26 -3.36
CA LEU A 408 29.49 -12.95 -3.43
C LEU A 408 28.82 -12.64 -2.09
N SER A 409 29.33 -11.67 -1.36
CA SER A 409 28.82 -11.27 -0.04
C SER A 409 28.27 -9.85 -0.05
N GLY A 410 27.38 -9.53 0.89
CA GLY A 410 26.77 -8.22 0.96
C GLY A 410 25.55 -8.15 1.86
N THR A 411 24.80 -7.06 1.71
CA THR A 411 23.58 -6.79 2.46
C THR A 411 22.52 -6.17 1.54
N ALA A 412 21.29 -6.68 1.64
CA ALA A 412 20.10 -5.99 1.17
C ALA A 412 19.39 -5.36 2.37
N THR A 413 19.26 -4.04 2.38
CA THR A 413 18.61 -3.29 3.46
C THR A 413 17.32 -2.68 2.94
N LEU A 414 16.20 -3.00 3.59
CA LEU A 414 14.89 -2.45 3.28
C LEU A 414 14.52 -1.45 4.38
N ILE A 415 14.28 -0.20 4.00
CA ILE A 415 13.89 0.89 4.92
C ILE A 415 12.48 1.34 4.57
N ALA A 416 11.56 1.23 5.52
CA ALA A 416 10.17 1.63 5.33
C ALA A 416 10.05 3.13 5.07
N ASN A 417 9.27 3.50 4.04
CA ASN A 417 8.98 4.89 3.71
C ASN A 417 7.49 5.20 3.92
N LYS A 418 7.14 6.51 3.91
CA LYS A 418 5.76 6.96 4.19
C LYS A 418 4.76 6.72 3.05
N ARG A 419 5.22 6.20 1.91
CA ARG A 419 4.40 5.91 0.71
C ARG A 419 3.91 4.45 0.69
N GLN A 420 3.85 3.81 1.85
CA GLN A 420 3.47 2.40 2.02
C GLN A 420 4.40 1.45 1.24
N SER A 421 5.71 1.72 1.25
CA SER A 421 6.68 0.88 0.56
C SER A 421 8.05 0.97 1.22
N TYR A 422 9.09 0.47 0.55
CA TYR A 422 10.45 0.38 1.03
C TYR A 422 11.45 1.00 0.06
N ASP A 423 12.40 1.74 0.60
CA ASP A 423 13.63 2.08 -0.08
C ASP A 423 14.61 0.89 0.12
N ILE A 424 15.10 0.33 -0.98
CA ILE A 424 15.96 -0.87 -0.96
C ILE A 424 17.38 -0.43 -1.27
N SER A 425 18.29 -0.58 -0.32
CA SER A 425 19.73 -0.43 -0.54
C SER A 425 20.37 -1.81 -0.68
N MET A 426 21.00 -2.07 -1.82
CA MET A 426 21.75 -3.31 -2.04
C MET A 426 23.24 -3.00 -2.20
N VAL A 427 24.06 -3.74 -1.48
CA VAL A 427 25.52 -3.68 -1.60
C VAL A 427 26.03 -5.10 -1.76
N ALA A 428 26.79 -5.37 -2.82
CA ALA A 428 27.37 -6.67 -3.10
C ALA A 428 28.87 -6.54 -3.44
N GLN A 429 29.65 -7.54 -3.03
CA GLN A 429 31.08 -7.60 -3.28
C GLN A 429 31.51 -9.03 -3.59
N VAL A 430 32.40 -9.19 -4.56
CA VAL A 430 33.09 -10.45 -4.82
C VAL A 430 34.29 -10.55 -3.88
N ASP A 431 34.27 -11.51 -2.96
CA ASP A 431 35.24 -11.60 -1.86
C ASP A 431 36.67 -11.77 -2.37
N GLN A 432 36.86 -12.52 -3.47
CA GLN A 432 38.17 -12.85 -4.02
C GLN A 432 38.83 -11.69 -4.78
N THR A 433 38.05 -10.79 -5.38
CA THR A 433 38.58 -9.69 -6.20
C THR A 433 38.45 -8.32 -5.53
N GLY A 434 37.58 -8.20 -4.51
CA GLY A 434 37.21 -6.92 -3.91
C GLY A 434 36.31 -6.06 -4.80
N SER A 435 35.89 -6.55 -5.97
CA SER A 435 34.97 -5.82 -6.86
C SER A 435 33.63 -5.64 -6.18
N LYS A 436 33.17 -4.39 -6.10
CA LYS A 436 31.98 -3.99 -5.37
C LYS A 436 31.00 -3.25 -6.27
N SER A 437 29.71 -3.50 -6.05
CA SER A 437 28.63 -2.78 -6.70
C SER A 437 27.52 -2.52 -5.70
N SER A 438 26.73 -1.48 -5.96
CA SER A 438 25.58 -1.14 -5.14
C SER A 438 24.48 -0.56 -5.98
N ASN A 439 23.26 -0.56 -5.44
CA ASN A 439 22.14 0.15 -6.01
C ASN A 439 21.16 0.58 -4.91
N LEU A 440 20.40 1.64 -5.19
CA LEU A 440 19.28 2.10 -4.37
C LEU A 440 18.02 1.98 -5.23
N LEU A 441 16.99 1.31 -4.75
CA LEU A 441 15.74 1.09 -5.48
C LEU A 441 14.54 1.59 -4.69
N ASP A 442 13.49 1.97 -5.40
CA ASP A 442 12.21 2.39 -4.83
C ASP A 442 11.13 1.35 -5.14
N LEU A 443 10.76 0.55 -4.14
CA LEU A 443 9.75 -0.50 -4.31
C LEU A 443 8.34 0.05 -4.57
N LYS A 444 8.13 1.37 -4.39
CA LYS A 444 6.85 2.02 -4.73
C LYS A 444 6.64 2.14 -6.25
N ASN A 445 7.73 2.15 -7.02
CA ASN A 445 7.69 2.36 -8.47
C ASN A 445 8.29 1.17 -9.24
N PRO A 446 7.69 -0.04 -9.13
CA PRO A 446 8.18 -1.20 -9.87
C PRO A 446 7.89 -1.06 -11.37
N PHE A 447 8.76 -1.63 -12.18
CA PHE A 447 8.53 -1.82 -13.61
C PHE A 447 7.92 -3.21 -13.86
N PHE A 448 6.72 -3.26 -14.43
CA PHE A 448 6.07 -4.49 -14.84
C PHE A 448 6.52 -4.87 -16.25
N SER A 449 7.25 -5.99 -16.39
CA SER A 449 7.76 -6.40 -17.70
C SER A 449 6.63 -6.94 -18.58
N PRO A 450 6.38 -6.33 -19.77
CA PRO A 450 5.25 -6.72 -20.62
C PRO A 450 5.43 -8.10 -21.28
N LEU A 451 6.65 -8.65 -21.31
CA LEU A 451 6.97 -9.91 -21.98
C LEU A 451 6.24 -11.13 -21.38
N TYR A 452 5.71 -11.04 -20.17
CA TYR A 452 5.03 -12.15 -19.48
C TYR A 452 3.60 -11.84 -19.03
N MET A 453 3.05 -10.66 -19.36
CA MET A 453 1.63 -10.35 -19.11
C MET A 453 0.67 -10.96 -20.16
N ILE A 454 1.18 -11.66 -21.17
CA ILE A 454 0.39 -12.23 -22.27
C ILE A 454 -0.17 -13.63 -21.90
N ASP A 455 0.35 -14.29 -20.87
CA ASP A 455 0.01 -15.68 -20.52
C ASP A 455 -0.68 -15.84 -19.15
N CYS A 456 -1.51 -14.86 -18.74
CA CYS A 456 -2.49 -15.09 -17.66
C CYS A 456 -3.83 -15.48 -18.32
N PRO A 457 -4.28 -16.76 -18.25
CA PRO A 457 -5.57 -17.18 -18.79
C PRO A 457 -6.78 -16.57 -18.08
#